data_AF-A0A4R6RUX3-F1
#
_entry.id   AF-A0A4R6RUX3-F1
#
_cell.length_a   1.000
_cell.length_b   1.000
_cell.length_c   1.000
_cell.angle_alpha   90.00
_cell.angle_beta   90.00
_cell.angle_gamma   90.00
#
_symmetry.space_group_name_H-M   'P 1'
#
loop_
_entity.id
_entity.type
_entity.pdbx_description
1 polymer ?
#
loop_
_entity_poly.entity_id
_entity_poly.type
_entity_poly.pdbx_seq_one_letter_code
_entity_poly.pdbx_strand_id
1 'polypeptide(L)' 'MSPGDPDILLVADAGYDGPRLARVLADLPIIVLVRMRSDRVLHRPVPPPPSATARPRGRPRRHGGEFVFGDPAT' A
#
# COMPACT_ATOMS: atom_id res chain seq x y z
N MET A 1 -11.85 -10.13 -24.31
CA MET A 1 -11.34 -8.79 -23.93
C MET A 1 -12.39 -7.78 -24.35
N SER A 2 -12.97 -7.08 -23.39
CA SER A 2 -13.99 -6.07 -23.58
C SER A 2 -13.36 -4.68 -23.77
N PRO A 3 -14.06 -3.71 -24.37
CA PRO A 3 -13.57 -2.33 -24.40
C PRO A 3 -13.32 -1.82 -22.97
N GLY A 4 -12.07 -1.52 -22.64
CA GLY A 4 -11.65 -1.07 -21.30
C GLY A 4 -10.91 -2.11 -20.46
N ASP A 5 -10.76 -3.36 -20.92
CA ASP A 5 -9.80 -4.28 -20.30
C ASP A 5 -8.37 -3.72 -20.44
N PRO A 6 -7.50 -3.85 -19.42
CA PRO A 6 -6.11 -3.48 -19.58
C PRO A 6 -5.46 -4.35 -20.67
N ASP A 7 -4.64 -3.74 -21.51
CA ASP A 7 -3.99 -4.46 -22.61
C ASP A 7 -3.12 -5.62 -22.08
N ILE A 8 -2.60 -5.49 -20.85
CA ILE A 8 -1.73 -6.49 -20.20
C ILE A 8 -1.98 -6.55 -18.68
N LEU A 9 -2.11 -7.77 -18.14
CA LEU A 9 -2.06 -8.06 -16.70
C LEU A 9 -0.70 -8.72 -16.35
N LEU A 10 0.14 -8.02 -15.60
CA LEU A 10 1.37 -8.56 -15.04
C LEU A 10 1.10 -9.20 -13.68
N VAL A 11 1.22 -10.52 -13.61
CA VAL A 11 1.12 -11.27 -12.35
C VAL A 11 2.53 -11.60 -11.86
N ALA A 12 2.85 -11.22 -10.62
CA ALA A 12 4.16 -11.47 -10.02
C ALA A 12 4.04 -12.07 -8.62
N ASP A 13 5.05 -12.84 -8.23
CA ASP A 13 5.12 -13.42 -6.90
C ASP A 13 5.77 -12.46 -5.88
N ALA A 14 5.70 -12.85 -4.61
CA ALA A 14 6.21 -12.15 -3.44
C ALA A 14 7.73 -11.90 -3.45
N GLY A 15 8.48 -12.52 -4.37
CA GLY A 15 9.87 -12.15 -4.65
C GLY A 15 10.04 -10.76 -5.28
N TYR A 16 8.96 -10.20 -5.85
CA TYR A 16 8.98 -8.89 -6.52
C TYR A 16 8.42 -7.78 -5.63
N ASP A 17 8.96 -6.58 -5.82
CA ASP A 17 8.49 -5.36 -5.14
C ASP A 17 7.30 -4.75 -5.92
N GLY A 18 6.08 -5.08 -5.47
CA GLY A 18 4.83 -4.61 -6.09
C GLY A 18 4.72 -3.07 -6.18
N PRO A 19 4.89 -2.31 -5.09
CA PRO A 19 4.90 -0.84 -5.14
C PRO A 19 5.90 -0.27 -6.14
N ARG A 20 7.12 -0.82 -6.21
CA ARG A 20 8.12 -0.38 -7.18
C ARG A 20 7.70 -0.69 -8.62
N LEU A 21 7.17 -1.89 -8.89
CA LEU A 21 6.66 -2.25 -10.21
C LEU A 21 5.52 -1.32 -10.65
N ALA A 22 4.54 -1.08 -9.79
CA ALA A 22 3.45 -0.16 -10.06
C ALA A 22 3.94 1.26 -10.35
N ARG A 23 5.00 1.73 -9.65
CA ARG A 23 5.57 3.06 -9.87
C ARG A 23 6.29 3.19 -11.22
N VAL A 24 7.09 2.19 -11.60
CA VAL A 24 7.90 2.21 -12.83
C VAL A 24 7.04 1.99 -14.07
N LEU A 25 5.96 1.23 -13.96
CA LEU A 25 5.07 0.89 -15.08
C LEU A 25 3.83 1.81 -15.16
N ALA A 26 3.78 2.88 -14.35
CA ALA A 26 2.57 3.70 -14.15
C ALA A 26 2.02 4.35 -15.44
N ASP A 27 2.88 4.60 -16.43
CA ASP A 27 2.51 5.26 -17.68
C ASP A 27 2.20 4.27 -18.83
N LEU A 28 2.22 2.96 -18.54
CA LEU A 28 1.88 1.91 -19.49
C LEU A 28 0.46 1.38 -19.23
N PRO A 29 -0.23 0.85 -20.25
CA PRO A 29 -1.56 0.24 -20.09
C PRO A 29 -1.47 -1.15 -19.44
N ILE A 30 -0.81 -1.25 -18.28
CA ILE A 30 -0.54 -2.50 -17.56
C ILE A 30 -1.21 -2.45 -16.19
N ILE A 31 -1.92 -3.52 -15.83
CA ILE A 31 -2.31 -3.78 -14.44
C ILE A 31 -1.27 -4.69 -13.78
N VAL A 32 -0.83 -4.32 -12.58
CA VAL A 32 0.14 -5.08 -11.80
C VAL A 32 -0.58 -5.78 -10.64
N LEU A 33 -0.56 -7.11 -10.62
CA LEU A 33 -1.06 -7.93 -9.53
C LEU A 33 0.12 -8.69 -8.90
N VAL A 34 0.48 -8.36 -7.67
CA VAL A 34 1.59 -9.01 -6.96
C VAL A 34 1.12 -9.67 -5.69
N ARG A 35 1.56 -10.91 -5.43
CA ARG A 35 1.40 -11.53 -4.11
C ARG A 35 2.27 -10.78 -3.11
N MET A 36 1.67 -10.27 -2.04
CA MET A 36 2.44 -9.66 -0.96
C MET A 36 3.10 -10.73 -0.09
N ARG A 37 4.35 -10.51 0.33
CA ARG A 37 5.02 -11.39 1.30
C ARG A 37 4.38 -11.27 2.67
N SER A 38 4.27 -12.39 3.38
CA SER A 38 3.68 -12.45 4.73
C SER A 38 4.49 -11.72 5.81
N ASP A 39 5.76 -11.43 5.56
CA ASP A 39 6.63 -10.66 6.47
C ASP A 39 6.56 -9.14 6.26
N ARG A 40 5.63 -8.66 5.42
CA ARG A 40 5.41 -7.22 5.22
C ARG A 40 4.54 -6.63 6.32
N VAL A 41 4.87 -5.39 6.67
CA VAL A 41 4.07 -4.51 7.51
C VAL A 41 3.65 -3.31 6.69
N LEU A 42 2.35 -3.06 6.61
CA LEU A 42 1.80 -1.82 6.08
C LEU A 42 1.38 -0.91 7.23
N HIS A 43 1.20 0.37 6.95
CA HIS A 43 0.67 1.31 7.93
C HIS A 43 -0.68 1.85 7.48
N ARG A 44 -1.61 1.92 8.42
CA ARG A 44 -2.90 2.58 8.25
C ARG A 44 -2.73 4.11 8.09
N PRO A 45 -3.75 4.80 7.58
CA PRO A 45 -3.80 6.26 7.66
C PRO A 45 -3.63 6.75 9.10
N VAL A 46 -3.01 7.92 9.27
CA VAL A 46 -2.84 8.55 10.58
C VAL A 46 -4.22 8.94 11.11
N PRO A 47 -4.63 8.51 12.31
CA PRO A 47 -5.89 8.93 12.88
C PRO A 47 -5.88 10.44 13.16
N PRO A 48 -7.04 11.11 13.08
CA PRO A 48 -7.14 12.52 13.41
C PRO A 48 -6.69 12.78 14.86
N PRO A 49 -6.20 13.99 15.16
CA PRO A 49 -5.78 14.33 16.51
C PRO A 49 -6.95 14.23 17.50
N PRO A 50 -6.68 13.84 18.77
CA PRO A 50 -7.73 13.57 19.77
C PRO A 50 -8.56 14.79 20.17
N SER A 51 -8.08 16.01 19.91
CA SER A 51 -8.94 17.20 19.88
C SER A 51 -8.49 18.17 18.80
N ALA A 52 -9.45 18.86 18.17
CA ALA A 52 -9.17 19.89 17.16
C ALA A 52 -8.42 21.10 17.75
N THR A 53 -8.49 21.31 19.06
CA THR A 53 -7.82 22.39 19.80
C THR A 53 -6.52 21.97 20.47
N ALA A 54 -6.14 20.68 20.44
CA ALA A 54 -4.86 20.25 20.99
C ALA A 54 -3.72 20.82 20.15
N ARG A 55 -2.86 21.62 20.78
CA ARG A 55 -1.61 22.06 20.15
C ARG A 55 -0.79 20.83 19.78
N PRO A 56 -0.38 20.66 18.51
CA PRO A 56 0.47 19.55 18.11
C PRO A 56 1.73 19.51 18.97
N ARG A 57 1.96 18.40 19.67
CA ARG A 57 3.21 18.19 20.43
C ARG A 57 4.18 17.39 19.57
N GLY A 58 5.30 18.00 19.23
CA GLY A 58 6.33 17.38 18.42
C GLY A 58 5.93 17.20 16.96
N ARG A 59 6.68 16.34 16.26
CA ARG A 59 6.50 16.10 14.84
C ARG A 59 5.24 15.26 14.59
N PRO A 60 4.35 15.65 13.66
CA PRO A 60 3.20 14.85 13.29
C PRO A 60 3.60 13.43 12.88
N ARG A 61 2.81 12.44 13.31
CA ARG A 61 2.97 11.06 12.85
C ARG A 61 2.76 11.03 11.35
N ARG A 62 3.64 10.31 10.64
CA ARG A 62 3.49 10.05 9.19
C ARG A 62 2.58 8.85 8.90
N HIS A 63 2.51 7.92 9.85
CA HIS A 63 1.87 6.63 9.69
C HIS A 63 0.98 6.33 10.89
N GLY A 64 -0.17 5.71 10.63
CA GLY A 64 -1.06 5.15 11.65
C GLY A 64 -0.54 3.80 12.16
N GLY A 65 -1.43 3.05 12.81
CA GLY A 65 -1.11 1.72 13.33
C GLY A 65 -0.61 0.77 12.25
N GLU A 66 0.23 -0.17 12.67
CA GLU A 66 0.74 -1.23 11.81
C GLU A 66 -0.38 -2.21 11.42
N PHE A 67 -0.25 -2.78 10.23
CA PHE A 67 -1.03 -3.89 9.70
C PHE A 67 -0.01 -4.94 9.23
N VAL A 68 0.20 -5.96 10.05
CA VAL A 68 1.26 -6.95 9.87
C VAL A 68 0.65 -8.16 9.19
N PHE A 69 1.18 -8.56 8.04
CA PHE A 69 0.56 -9.60 7.23
C PHE A 69 0.63 -10.99 7.89
N GLY A 70 1.61 -11.19 8.77
CA GLY A 70 1.79 -12.41 9.54
C GLY A 70 1.04 -12.43 10.87
N ASP A 71 0.41 -11.33 11.30
CA ASP A 71 -0.30 -11.25 12.58
C ASP A 71 -1.80 -11.08 12.35
N PRO A 72 -2.62 -12.12 12.61
CA PRO A 72 -4.06 -12.05 12.41
C PRO A 72 -4.79 -11.09 13.37
N ALA A 73 -4.12 -10.63 14.44
CA ALA A 73 -4.69 -9.67 15.38
C ALA A 73 -4.54 -8.21 14.93
N THR A 74 -3.80 -7.95 13.85
CA THR A 74 -3.58 -6.60 13.31
C THR A 74 -4.29 -6.36 12.00
#